data_AF-A0A932R7L6-F1
#
_entry.id   AF-A0A932R7L6-F1
#
_cell.length_a   1.000
_cell.length_b   1.000
_cell.length_c   1.000
_cell.angle_alpha   90.00
_cell.angle_beta   90.00
_cell.angle_gamma   90.00
#
_symmetry.space_group_name_H-M   'P 1'
#
loop_
_entity.id
_entity.type
_entity.pdbx_description
1 polymer ?
#
loop_
_entity_poly.entity_id
_entity_poly.type
_entity_poly.pdbx_seq_one_letter_code
_entity_poly.pdbx_strand_id
1 'polypeptide(L)'
;MAGLWWLAAPGPASAQRGGKQSARDLFYAEAGLIVSPDTSHKGKFAAVKKSVVAVALGVKYRIWKVVGGAAAEADPAGTFTQGDSIRLGVEINDTGYLYIVRRQSSGRWRRVFPTPEIEHGNHFVRSGVIYPIPPEEGLDLSFPSGTERLFLVLSRSPVKNLEVLVGPRQPDNTVSAAPDPEIPDAVVETVRALASPKDLLTERTPGEKAVYVVNRTGRPDSLVVVEIRLSSR
;
A
#
# COMPACT_ATOMS: atom_id res chain seq x y z
N MET A 1 37.46 -39.75 -20.66
CA MET A 1 36.78 -39.94 -19.36
C MET A 1 36.23 -38.60 -18.91
N ALA A 2 34.95 -38.56 -18.56
CA ALA A 2 34.17 -37.36 -18.29
C ALA A 2 34.54 -36.74 -16.92
N GLY A 3 34.89 -35.45 -16.92
CA GLY A 3 35.04 -34.64 -15.71
C GLY A 3 33.75 -33.85 -15.47
N LEU A 4 33.05 -34.21 -14.40
CA LEU A 4 31.78 -33.65 -13.96
C LEU A 4 31.99 -32.24 -13.37
N TRP A 5 31.45 -31.21 -14.01
CA TRP A 5 31.42 -29.85 -13.48
C TRP A 5 30.22 -29.74 -12.52
N TRP A 6 30.47 -29.44 -11.24
CA TRP A 6 29.41 -29.07 -10.31
C TRP A 6 29.12 -27.58 -10.44
N LEU A 7 27.91 -27.21 -10.88
CA LEU A 7 27.36 -25.87 -10.64
C LEU A 7 27.09 -25.74 -9.14
N ALA A 8 27.82 -24.85 -8.47
CA ALA A 8 27.45 -24.40 -7.14
C ALA A 8 26.14 -23.59 -7.25
N ALA A 9 25.06 -24.11 -6.68
CA ALA A 9 23.84 -23.35 -6.47
C ALA A 9 24.13 -22.17 -5.51
N PRO A 10 23.57 -20.96 -5.75
CA PRO A 10 23.67 -19.88 -4.78
C PRO A 10 22.95 -20.31 -3.49
N GLY A 11 23.70 -20.43 -2.40
CA GLY A 11 23.15 -20.70 -1.08
C GLY A 11 22.24 -19.55 -0.61
N PRO A 12 21.25 -19.82 0.27
CA PRO A 12 20.39 -18.78 0.80
C PRO A 12 21.24 -17.73 1.51
N ALA A 13 21.06 -16.48 1.11
CA ALA A 13 21.76 -15.33 1.68
C ALA A 13 21.64 -15.34 3.21
N SER A 14 22.77 -15.35 3.90
CA SER A 14 22.85 -15.26 5.35
C SER A 14 22.10 -14.02 5.84
N ALA A 15 21.06 -14.27 6.64
CA ALA A 15 20.37 -13.26 7.43
C ALA A 15 21.35 -12.57 8.38
N GLN A 16 21.67 -11.31 8.09
CA GLN A 16 22.46 -10.45 8.96
C GLN A 16 21.61 -10.09 10.20
N ARG A 17 21.75 -10.87 11.27
CA ARG A 17 21.18 -10.58 12.60
C ARG A 17 21.94 -9.40 13.22
N GLY A 18 21.26 -8.25 13.36
CA GLY A 18 21.75 -7.13 14.17
C GLY A 18 21.31 -5.72 13.72
N GLY A 19 20.83 -5.55 12.50
CA GLY A 19 20.24 -4.29 12.03
C GLY A 19 18.76 -4.17 12.40
N LYS A 20 18.28 -2.96 12.72
CA LYS A 20 16.84 -2.68 12.69
C LYS A 20 16.35 -3.02 11.27
N GLN A 21 15.49 -4.03 11.12
CA GLN A 21 14.93 -4.38 9.82
C GLN A 21 14.20 -3.18 9.23
N SER A 22 14.54 -2.82 7.99
CA SER A 22 13.95 -1.68 7.30
C SER A 22 12.55 -2.02 6.77
N ALA A 23 11.77 -1.01 6.33
CA ALA A 23 10.46 -1.28 5.74
C ALA A 23 10.63 -1.98 4.38
N ARG A 24 11.64 -1.60 3.59
CA ARG A 24 12.00 -2.29 2.36
C ARG A 24 12.39 -3.75 2.60
N ASP A 25 13.22 -4.03 3.61
CA ASP A 25 13.64 -5.39 3.94
C ASP A 25 12.43 -6.26 4.30
N LEU A 26 11.52 -5.74 5.13
CA LEU A 26 10.30 -6.44 5.51
C LEU A 26 9.30 -6.59 4.36
N PHE A 27 9.28 -5.65 3.42
CA PHE A 27 8.43 -5.75 2.22
C PHE A 27 8.85 -6.93 1.35
N TYR A 28 10.16 -7.12 1.13
CA TYR A 28 10.72 -8.20 0.32
C TYR A 28 11.04 -9.48 1.10
N ALA A 29 10.80 -9.49 2.40
CA ALA A 29 11.00 -10.69 3.21
C ALA A 29 10.02 -11.78 2.74
N GLU A 30 10.55 -12.95 2.38
CA GLU A 30 9.73 -14.15 2.24
C GLU A 30 9.04 -14.49 3.58
N ALA A 31 8.05 -15.38 3.55
CA ALA A 31 7.37 -15.91 4.73
C ALA A 31 8.35 -16.57 5.71
N GLY A 32 9.00 -15.74 6.53
CA GLY A 32 9.86 -16.10 7.64
C GLY A 32 9.13 -15.91 8.95
N LEU A 33 9.49 -16.70 9.96
CA LEU A 33 9.03 -16.56 11.34
C LEU A 33 9.32 -15.13 11.85
N ILE A 34 8.33 -14.24 11.84
CA ILE A 34 8.40 -13.00 12.63
C ILE A 34 8.28 -13.40 14.10
N VAL A 35 9.43 -13.51 14.77
CA VAL A 35 9.48 -13.66 16.22
C VAL A 35 9.29 -12.27 16.81
N SER A 36 8.12 -12.02 17.40
CA SER A 36 7.95 -10.85 18.27
C SER A 36 8.99 -10.92 19.40
N PRO A 37 9.89 -9.95 19.56
CA PRO A 37 10.81 -9.96 20.69
C PRO A 37 10.01 -9.67 21.95
N ASP A 38 9.70 -10.72 22.71
CA ASP A 38 9.22 -10.58 24.08
C ASP A 38 10.42 -10.13 24.92
N THR A 39 10.49 -8.84 25.25
CA THR A 39 11.47 -8.34 26.22
C THR A 39 11.07 -8.77 27.63
N SER A 40 11.38 -10.05 27.91
CA SER A 40 11.61 -10.71 29.18
C SER A 40 11.26 -9.94 30.46
N HIS A 41 10.25 -10.43 31.17
CA HIS A 41 10.34 -10.53 32.63
C HIS A 41 10.94 -11.89 33.00
N LYS A 42 11.97 -11.84 33.85
CA LYS A 42 12.80 -12.95 34.31
C LYS A 42 11.98 -14.15 34.82
N GLY A 43 12.33 -15.32 34.31
CA GLY A 43 12.17 -16.60 34.99
C GLY A 43 10.97 -17.43 34.53
N LYS A 44 11.27 -18.69 34.20
CA LYS A 44 10.39 -19.77 33.75
C LYS A 44 10.16 -19.76 32.23
N PHE A 45 10.44 -20.90 31.60
CA PHE A 45 10.17 -21.17 30.20
C PHE A 45 8.67 -20.99 29.94
N ALA A 46 8.29 -19.76 29.56
CA ALA A 46 6.94 -19.46 29.14
C ALA A 46 6.68 -20.22 27.85
N ALA A 47 5.57 -20.97 27.82
CA ALA A 47 5.13 -21.72 26.65
C ALA A 47 5.24 -20.85 25.39
N VAL A 48 6.00 -21.34 24.41
CA VAL A 48 6.12 -20.71 23.09
C VAL A 48 4.71 -20.60 22.52
N LYS A 49 4.13 -19.40 22.56
CA LYS A 49 2.84 -19.15 21.92
C LYS A 49 3.02 -19.46 20.43
N LYS A 50 2.11 -20.29 19.90
CA LYS A 50 2.01 -20.73 18.49
C LYS A 50 2.66 -19.73 17.54
N SER A 51 3.83 -20.07 17.02
CA SER A 51 4.50 -19.25 16.01
C SER A 51 3.67 -19.30 14.74
N VAL A 52 2.97 -18.22 14.42
CA VAL A 52 2.40 -18.04 13.09
C VAL A 52 3.56 -17.56 12.22
N VAL A 53 3.88 -18.31 11.17
CA VAL A 53 4.73 -17.78 10.08
C VAL A 53 3.89 -16.67 9.47
N ALA A 54 4.27 -15.44 9.74
CA ALA A 54 3.47 -14.26 9.48
C ALA A 54 4.33 -13.29 8.68
N VAL A 55 4.01 -13.08 7.40
CA VAL A 55 4.69 -12.07 6.57
C VAL A 55 4.22 -10.69 7.04
N ALA A 56 5.11 -9.71 7.09
CA ALA A 56 4.70 -8.33 7.35
C ALA A 56 3.79 -7.85 6.21
N LEU A 57 2.70 -7.12 6.50
CA LEU A 57 1.81 -6.62 5.43
C LEU A 57 2.37 -5.29 4.93
N GLY A 58 2.58 -5.14 3.63
CA GLY A 58 3.33 -4.03 3.07
C GLY A 58 2.78 -3.49 1.76
N VAL A 59 2.92 -2.18 1.60
CA VAL A 59 2.68 -1.44 0.36
C VAL A 59 3.97 -0.77 -0.05
N LYS A 60 4.29 -0.87 -1.34
CA LYS A 60 5.25 -0.04 -2.02
C LYS A 60 4.48 0.85 -2.99
N TYR A 61 4.68 2.16 -2.92
CA TYR A 61 4.08 3.08 -3.88
C TYR A 61 5.10 3.99 -4.56
N ARG A 62 4.80 4.33 -5.80
CA ARG A 62 5.52 5.28 -6.65
C ARG A 62 4.54 6.30 -7.21
N ILE A 63 5.01 7.51 -7.47
CA ILE A 63 4.22 8.53 -8.15
C ILE A 63 4.79 8.70 -9.55
N TRP A 64 3.94 8.55 -10.56
CA TRP A 64 4.27 8.89 -11.94
C TRP A 64 3.53 10.16 -12.33
N LYS A 65 4.24 11.14 -12.87
CA LYS A 65 3.62 12.31 -13.50
C LYS A 65 3.26 11.97 -14.94
N VAL A 66 2.03 12.27 -15.34
CA VAL A 66 1.52 12.07 -16.70
C VAL A 66 1.62 13.39 -17.45
N VAL A 67 2.34 13.39 -18.59
CA VAL A 67 2.51 14.56 -19.46
C VAL A 67 2.31 14.10 -20.90
N GLY A 68 1.30 14.65 -21.59
CA GLY A 68 1.01 14.28 -22.99
C GLY A 68 0.77 12.78 -23.19
N GLY A 69 0.16 12.11 -22.22
CA GLY A 69 -0.11 10.67 -22.22
C GLY A 69 1.06 9.78 -21.76
N ALA A 70 2.29 10.30 -21.69
CA ALA A 70 3.45 9.58 -21.18
C ALA A 70 3.60 9.70 -19.66
N ALA A 71 3.92 8.60 -18.98
CA ALA A 71 4.14 8.57 -17.53
C ALA A 71 5.64 8.56 -17.21
N ALA A 72 6.10 9.49 -16.37
CA ALA A 72 7.47 9.58 -15.89
C ALA A 72 7.53 9.57 -14.36
N GLU A 73 8.52 8.87 -13.79
CA GLU A 73 8.63 8.73 -12.33
C GLU A 73 9.01 10.05 -11.64
N ALA A 74 8.15 10.47 -10.72
CA ALA A 74 8.26 11.67 -9.91
C ALA A 74 8.75 11.33 -8.50
N ASP A 75 9.39 12.29 -7.85
CA ASP A 75 9.74 12.16 -6.44
C ASP A 75 8.45 12.19 -5.59
N PRO A 76 8.17 11.18 -4.74
CA PRO A 76 7.03 11.20 -3.83
C PRO A 76 7.03 12.37 -2.81
N ALA A 77 8.17 13.03 -2.61
CA ALA A 77 8.31 14.23 -1.79
C ALA A 77 8.30 15.54 -2.62
N GLY A 78 8.22 15.42 -3.94
CA GLY A 78 8.31 16.55 -4.85
C GLY A 78 7.10 17.47 -4.82
N THR A 79 7.28 18.66 -5.37
CA THR A 79 6.20 19.62 -5.62
C THR A 79 5.62 19.40 -7.02
N PHE A 80 4.31 19.57 -7.14
CA PHE A 80 3.57 19.45 -8.40
C PHE A 80 3.07 20.83 -8.85
N THR A 81 2.53 20.92 -10.06
CA THR A 81 1.91 22.14 -10.59
C THR A 81 0.42 21.90 -10.81
N GLN A 82 -0.40 22.94 -10.68
CA GLN A 82 -1.81 22.85 -11.05
C GLN A 82 -1.96 22.42 -12.52
N GLY A 83 -2.83 21.44 -12.77
CA GLY A 83 -3.00 20.83 -14.09
C GLY A 83 -2.08 19.65 -14.37
N ASP A 84 -1.13 19.33 -13.47
CA ASP A 84 -0.41 18.06 -13.54
C ASP A 84 -1.39 16.90 -13.35
N SER A 85 -1.23 15.82 -14.10
CA SER A 85 -1.89 14.55 -13.82
C SER A 85 -0.88 13.55 -13.24
N ILE A 86 -1.31 12.70 -12.31
CA ILE A 86 -0.46 11.65 -11.76
C ILE A 86 -1.08 10.26 -11.83
N ARG A 87 -0.26 9.23 -11.89
CA ARG A 87 -0.64 7.84 -11.60
C ARG A 87 0.11 7.37 -10.36
N LEU A 88 -0.59 6.62 -9.51
CA LEU A 88 0.02 5.93 -8.38
C LEU A 88 0.33 4.49 -8.82
N GLY A 89 1.62 4.13 -8.85
CA GLY A 89 2.02 2.74 -9.01
C GLY A 89 2.03 2.07 -7.65
N VAL A 90 1.11 1.14 -7.40
CA VAL A 90 0.97 0.44 -6.10
C VAL A 90 1.36 -1.03 -6.26
N GLU A 91 2.27 -1.51 -5.43
CA GLU A 91 2.67 -2.90 -5.33
C GLU A 91 2.49 -3.37 -3.88
N ILE A 92 2.00 -4.58 -3.71
CA ILE A 92 1.76 -5.18 -2.39
C ILE A 92 2.57 -6.47 -2.24
N ASN A 93 3.05 -6.75 -1.03
CA ASN A 93 3.87 -7.95 -0.77
C ASN A 93 3.04 -9.17 -0.35
N ASP A 94 1.79 -8.97 0.07
CA ASP A 94 0.87 -10.03 0.47
C ASP A 94 -0.53 -9.70 -0.06
N THR A 95 -1.19 -10.71 -0.61
CA THR A 95 -2.47 -10.56 -1.31
C THR A 95 -3.54 -10.08 -0.33
N GLY A 96 -4.38 -9.13 -0.74
CA GLY A 96 -5.34 -8.50 0.18
C GLY A 96 -6.28 -7.52 -0.50
N TYR A 97 -6.87 -6.66 0.33
CA TYR A 97 -7.89 -5.69 -0.06
C TYR A 97 -7.27 -4.29 -0.05
N LEU A 98 -7.28 -3.63 -1.21
CA LEU A 98 -6.76 -2.29 -1.40
C LEU A 98 -7.90 -1.30 -1.60
N TYR A 99 -7.80 -0.15 -0.94
CA TYR A 99 -8.72 0.96 -1.12
C TYR A 99 -7.91 2.25 -1.23
N ILE A 100 -8.28 3.10 -2.20
CA ILE A 100 -7.64 4.41 -2.35
C ILE A 100 -8.74 5.43 -2.51
N VAL A 101 -8.67 6.47 -1.70
CA VAL A 101 -9.60 7.60 -1.74
C VAL A 101 -8.79 8.89 -1.80
N ARG A 102 -9.35 9.90 -2.44
CA ARG A 102 -8.71 11.21 -2.64
C ARG A 102 -9.57 12.31 -2.07
N ARG A 103 -8.94 13.27 -1.41
CA ARG A 103 -9.52 14.55 -1.01
C ARG A 103 -8.83 15.66 -1.78
N GLN A 104 -9.58 16.30 -2.68
CA GLN A 104 -9.19 17.56 -3.29
C GLN A 104 -9.50 18.72 -2.34
N SER A 105 -9.07 19.93 -2.68
CA SER A 105 -9.33 21.17 -1.91
C SER A 105 -10.81 21.41 -1.57
N SER A 106 -11.72 20.91 -2.42
CA SER A 106 -13.17 20.98 -2.25
C SER A 106 -13.67 20.25 -0.98
N GLY A 107 -12.78 19.57 -0.27
CA GLY A 107 -12.99 19.10 1.09
C GLY A 107 -13.61 17.72 1.17
N ARG A 108 -13.93 17.08 0.04
CA ARG A 108 -14.69 15.82 0.00
C ARG A 108 -13.80 14.64 -0.40
N TRP A 109 -13.96 13.50 0.27
CA TRP A 109 -13.29 12.27 -0.13
C TRP A 109 -14.08 11.58 -1.23
N ARG A 110 -13.37 11.16 -2.28
CA ARG A 110 -13.90 10.39 -3.40
C ARG A 110 -13.05 9.16 -3.63
N ARG A 111 -13.67 8.10 -4.12
CA ARG A 111 -12.97 6.87 -4.49
C ARG A 111 -12.02 7.13 -5.66
N VAL A 112 -10.86 6.48 -5.59
CA VAL A 112 -9.86 6.36 -6.65
C VAL A 112 -9.64 4.89 -7.02
N PHE A 113 -9.74 3.98 -6.04
CA PHE A 113 -9.71 2.53 -6.25
C PHE A 113 -10.61 1.83 -5.20
N PRO A 114 -11.37 0.77 -5.56
CA PRO A 114 -11.38 0.06 -6.86
C PRO A 114 -12.05 0.84 -8.00
N THR A 115 -11.72 0.45 -9.24
CA THR A 115 -12.38 0.95 -10.46
C THR A 115 -12.64 -0.21 -11.44
N PRO A 116 -13.65 -0.14 -12.32
CA PRO A 116 -13.99 -1.23 -13.24
C PRO A 116 -12.84 -1.70 -14.15
N GLU A 117 -11.90 -0.81 -14.45
CA GLU A 117 -10.78 -1.05 -15.36
C GLU A 117 -9.68 -1.91 -14.72
N ILE A 118 -9.63 -1.98 -13.38
CA ILE A 118 -8.64 -2.78 -12.64
C ILE A 118 -9.35 -3.91 -11.91
N GLU A 119 -8.91 -5.14 -12.15
CA GLU A 119 -9.48 -6.36 -11.53
C GLU A 119 -11.02 -6.42 -11.62
N HIS A 120 -11.60 -5.87 -12.70
CA HIS A 120 -13.04 -5.78 -12.93
C HIS A 120 -13.82 -5.09 -11.80
N GLY A 121 -13.23 -4.09 -11.15
CA GLY A 121 -13.84 -3.38 -10.02
C GLY A 121 -13.68 -4.10 -8.68
N ASN A 122 -12.93 -5.19 -8.63
CA ASN A 122 -12.59 -5.87 -7.40
C ASN A 122 -11.48 -5.11 -6.65
N HIS A 123 -11.65 -4.91 -5.35
CA HIS A 123 -10.62 -4.34 -4.47
C HIS A 123 -9.56 -5.36 -4.03
N PHE A 124 -9.73 -6.64 -4.38
CA PHE A 124 -8.79 -7.71 -4.07
C PHE A 124 -7.61 -7.68 -5.04
N VAL A 125 -6.43 -7.41 -4.52
CA VAL A 125 -5.19 -7.23 -5.27
C VAL A 125 -4.20 -8.35 -4.97
N ARG A 126 -3.41 -8.74 -5.98
CA ARG A 126 -2.43 -9.83 -5.88
C ARG A 126 -1.04 -9.32 -5.50
N SER A 127 -0.34 -10.11 -4.69
CA SER A 127 1.07 -9.86 -4.34
C SER A 127 1.96 -9.80 -5.60
N GLY A 128 2.93 -8.89 -5.58
CA GLY A 128 3.95 -8.73 -6.64
C GLY A 128 3.46 -8.09 -7.94
N VAL A 129 2.17 -7.71 -8.04
CA VAL A 129 1.63 -6.97 -9.18
C VAL A 129 1.72 -5.47 -8.92
N ILE A 130 2.22 -4.71 -9.90
CA ILE A 130 2.23 -3.25 -9.88
C ILE A 130 0.93 -2.76 -10.54
N TYR A 131 0.05 -2.16 -9.75
CA TYR A 131 -1.20 -1.57 -10.19
C TYR A 131 -1.01 -0.08 -10.52
N PRO A 132 -1.16 0.34 -11.80
CA PRO A 132 -1.21 1.75 -12.18
C PRO A 132 -2.59 2.34 -11.87
N ILE A 133 -2.69 3.27 -10.91
CA ILE A 133 -3.97 3.78 -10.42
C ILE A 133 -4.08 5.31 -10.59
N PRO A 134 -5.04 5.81 -11.37
CA PRO A 134 -5.91 5.08 -12.30
C PRO A 134 -5.10 4.59 -13.52
N PRO A 135 -5.61 3.61 -14.29
CA PRO A 135 -4.86 3.01 -15.39
C PRO A 135 -4.76 3.91 -16.63
N GLU A 136 -5.72 4.82 -16.82
CA GLU A 136 -5.82 5.70 -17.99
C GLU A 136 -5.24 7.11 -17.73
N GLU A 137 -6.00 8.20 -17.88
CA GLU A 137 -5.49 9.59 -17.99
C GLU A 137 -4.84 10.16 -16.71
N GLY A 138 -4.77 9.36 -15.63
CA GLY A 138 -4.22 9.76 -14.34
C GLY A 138 -5.21 10.59 -13.50
N LEU A 139 -4.76 11.07 -12.36
CA LEU A 139 -5.49 11.94 -11.44
C LEU A 139 -5.08 13.38 -11.67
N ASP A 140 -5.97 14.19 -12.25
CA ASP A 140 -5.73 15.62 -12.48
C ASP A 140 -5.64 16.38 -11.17
N LEU A 141 -4.48 16.96 -10.88
CA LEU A 141 -4.20 17.76 -9.70
C LEU A 141 -4.65 19.21 -9.90
N SER A 142 -5.47 19.70 -8.97
CA SER A 142 -6.14 21.00 -9.09
C SER A 142 -5.58 22.07 -8.17
N PHE A 143 -4.98 21.69 -7.03
CA PHE A 143 -4.41 22.54 -5.96
C PHE A 143 -5.08 23.89 -5.59
N PRO A 144 -6.42 24.11 -5.62
CA PRO A 144 -7.00 25.43 -5.30
C PRO A 144 -6.77 25.89 -3.86
N SER A 145 -6.46 24.98 -2.92
CA SER A 145 -6.23 25.27 -1.50
C SER A 145 -4.93 24.66 -0.95
N GLY A 146 -3.94 24.44 -1.82
CA GLY A 146 -2.55 24.16 -1.43
C GLY A 146 -2.14 22.70 -1.23
N THR A 147 -3.04 21.75 -0.93
CA THR A 147 -2.68 20.34 -0.79
C THR A 147 -3.80 19.41 -1.19
N GLU A 148 -3.46 18.37 -1.94
CA GLU A 148 -4.33 17.24 -2.18
C GLU A 148 -3.86 16.02 -1.41
N ARG A 149 -4.81 15.20 -0.98
CA ARG A 149 -4.52 14.04 -0.13
C ARG A 149 -5.03 12.78 -0.79
N LEU A 150 -4.18 11.75 -0.85
CA LEU A 150 -4.61 10.39 -1.09
C LEU A 150 -4.53 9.63 0.24
N PHE A 151 -5.53 8.81 0.49
CA PHE A 151 -5.58 7.91 1.63
C PHE A 151 -5.70 6.49 1.10
N LEU A 152 -4.65 5.70 1.34
CA LEU A 152 -4.53 4.32 0.90
C LEU A 152 -4.66 3.41 2.11
N VAL A 153 -5.42 2.33 1.93
CA VAL A 153 -5.64 1.30 2.94
C VAL A 153 -5.37 -0.06 2.32
N LEU A 154 -4.51 -0.86 2.93
CA LEU A 154 -4.31 -2.27 2.60
C LEU A 154 -4.61 -3.13 3.82
N SER A 155 -5.44 -4.16 3.64
CA SER A 155 -5.81 -5.12 4.68
C SER A 155 -5.84 -6.55 4.15
N ARG A 156 -5.71 -7.54 5.05
CA ARG A 156 -5.91 -8.96 4.69
C ARG A 156 -7.38 -9.37 4.62
N SER A 157 -8.23 -8.65 5.33
CA SER A 157 -9.69 -8.87 5.37
C SER A 157 -10.41 -7.60 4.92
N PRO A 158 -11.62 -7.69 4.34
CA PRO A 158 -12.39 -6.51 3.95
C PRO A 158 -12.61 -5.54 5.12
N VAL A 159 -12.48 -4.23 4.86
CA VAL A 159 -12.72 -3.19 5.88
C VAL A 159 -14.17 -2.75 5.81
N LYS A 160 -15.02 -3.24 6.73
CA LYS A 160 -16.49 -3.04 6.72
C LYS A 160 -16.95 -1.60 6.43
N ASN A 161 -16.30 -0.60 7.04
CA ASN A 161 -16.67 0.81 6.87
C ASN A 161 -16.37 1.35 5.45
N LEU A 162 -15.42 0.74 4.75
CA LEU A 162 -15.09 1.06 3.36
C LEU A 162 -15.92 0.22 2.39
N GLU A 163 -16.20 -1.04 2.69
CA GLU A 163 -17.04 -1.91 1.85
C GLU A 163 -18.36 -1.25 1.41
N VAL A 164 -19.03 -0.58 2.35
CA VAL A 164 -20.30 0.11 2.10
C VAL A 164 -20.15 1.31 1.15
N LEU A 165 -18.95 1.90 1.07
CA LEU A 165 -18.70 3.15 0.35
C LEU A 165 -17.94 2.94 -0.97
N VAL A 166 -17.13 1.89 -1.05
CA VAL A 166 -16.22 1.64 -2.18
C VAL A 166 -16.31 0.24 -2.75
N GLY A 167 -17.24 -0.60 -2.26
CA GLY A 167 -17.45 -1.97 -2.75
C GLY A 167 -17.71 -2.06 -4.26
N PRO A 168 -17.49 -3.26 -4.84
CA PRO A 168 -17.68 -3.50 -6.26
C PRO A 168 -19.13 -3.18 -6.66
N ARG A 169 -19.30 -2.30 -7.64
CA ARG A 169 -20.61 -2.06 -8.25
C ARG A 169 -20.81 -3.15 -9.29
N GLN A 170 -21.83 -3.98 -9.10
CA GLN A 170 -22.25 -4.92 -10.13
C GLN A 170 -22.61 -4.10 -11.39
N PRO A 171 -22.15 -4.47 -12.59
CA PRO A 171 -22.51 -3.76 -13.81
C PRO A 171 -23.98 -4.01 -14.11
N ASP A 172 -24.87 -3.26 -13.48
CA ASP A 172 -26.25 -3.21 -13.91
C ASP A 172 -26.28 -2.50 -15.27
N ASN A 173 -26.79 -3.20 -16.28
CA ASN A 173 -26.98 -2.76 -17.67
C ASN A 173 -27.98 -1.58 -17.81
N THR A 174 -28.21 -0.80 -16.76
CA THR A 174 -29.04 0.39 -16.79
C THR A 174 -28.18 1.64 -16.67
N VAL A 175 -28.22 2.44 -17.72
CA VAL A 175 -27.47 3.67 -17.92
C VAL A 175 -27.91 4.70 -16.87
N SER A 176 -27.27 4.67 -15.71
CA SER A 176 -27.08 5.80 -14.82
C SER A 176 -25.92 5.50 -13.90
N ALA A 177 -24.73 5.92 -14.32
CA ALA A 177 -23.57 6.03 -13.46
C ALA A 177 -23.87 7.11 -12.40
N ALA A 178 -24.63 6.76 -11.37
CA ALA A 178 -24.81 7.63 -10.22
C ALA A 178 -23.41 7.93 -9.65
N PRO A 179 -23.10 9.22 -9.38
CA PRO A 179 -21.77 9.63 -8.94
C PRO A 179 -21.36 8.83 -7.71
N ASP A 180 -20.05 8.55 -7.60
CA ASP A 180 -19.52 7.83 -6.45
C ASP A 180 -19.95 8.53 -5.16
N PRO A 181 -20.47 7.76 -4.18
CA PRO A 181 -20.90 8.34 -2.92
C PRO A 181 -19.73 9.05 -2.26
N GLU A 182 -20.02 10.21 -1.70
CA GLU A 182 -19.05 10.93 -0.91
C GLU A 182 -18.70 10.13 0.36
N ILE A 183 -17.40 10.07 0.67
CA ILE A 183 -16.91 9.37 1.85
C ILE A 183 -16.77 10.41 2.98
N PRO A 184 -17.52 10.28 4.09
CA PRO A 184 -17.43 11.23 5.19
C PRO A 184 -16.06 11.20 5.87
N ASP A 185 -15.57 12.36 6.35
CA ASP A 185 -14.33 12.48 7.12
C ASP A 185 -14.28 11.49 8.31
N ALA A 186 -15.41 11.31 9.01
CA ALA A 186 -15.54 10.38 10.14
C ALA A 186 -15.19 8.93 9.77
N VAL A 187 -15.48 8.50 8.54
CA VAL A 187 -15.16 7.15 8.08
C VAL A 187 -13.66 7.00 7.87
N VAL A 188 -13.02 7.97 7.21
CA VAL A 188 -11.57 7.98 7.01
C VAL A 188 -10.82 8.00 8.34
N GLU A 189 -11.28 8.82 9.30
CA GLU A 189 -10.68 8.89 10.63
C GLU A 189 -10.91 7.62 11.46
N THR A 190 -12.08 6.97 11.32
CA THR A 190 -12.32 5.66 11.93
C THR A 190 -11.33 4.62 11.39
N VAL A 191 -11.15 4.56 10.07
CA VAL A 191 -10.22 3.59 9.44
C VAL A 191 -8.77 3.90 9.82
N ARG A 192 -8.39 5.18 9.86
CA ARG A 192 -7.06 5.62 10.34
C ARG A 192 -6.80 5.13 11.76
N ALA A 193 -7.80 5.24 12.65
CA ALA A 193 -7.68 4.82 14.05
C ALA A 193 -7.58 3.28 14.23
N LEU A 194 -7.99 2.49 13.24
CA LEU A 194 -7.78 1.04 13.26
C LEU A 194 -6.31 0.64 13.09
N ALA A 195 -5.52 1.46 12.38
CA ALA A 195 -4.09 1.22 12.23
C ALA A 195 -3.34 1.72 13.46
N SER A 196 -2.43 0.90 13.99
CA SER A 196 -1.53 1.33 15.06
C SER A 196 -0.30 2.01 14.45
N PRO A 197 -0.05 3.32 14.66
CA PRO A 197 1.11 4.00 14.05
C PRO A 197 2.45 3.39 14.49
N LYS A 198 2.51 2.83 15.70
CA LYS A 198 3.69 2.11 16.23
C LYS A 198 3.98 0.80 15.50
N ASP A 199 3.01 0.24 14.78
CA ASP A 199 3.17 -1.01 14.04
C ASP A 199 3.58 -0.74 12.58
N LEU A 200 3.45 0.51 12.12
CA LEU A 200 3.83 0.94 10.78
C LEU A 200 5.28 1.40 10.73
N LEU A 201 6.01 0.91 9.73
CA LEU A 201 7.33 1.38 9.34
C LEU A 201 7.23 2.01 7.95
N THR A 202 7.68 3.25 7.83
CA THR A 202 7.70 3.98 6.57
C THR A 202 9.15 4.28 6.18
N GLU A 203 9.51 3.98 4.94
CA GLU A 203 10.86 4.20 4.42
C GLU A 203 10.79 4.76 3.00
N ARG A 204 11.66 5.74 2.72
CA ARG A 204 12.02 6.15 1.36
C ARG A 204 13.45 5.70 1.12
N THR A 205 13.69 4.90 0.10
CA THR A 205 15.04 4.38 -0.15
C THR A 205 15.83 5.34 -1.04
N PRO A 206 17.04 5.76 -0.65
CA PRO A 206 17.91 6.55 -1.52
C PRO A 206 18.16 5.84 -2.86
N GLY A 207 18.05 6.57 -3.97
CA GLY A 207 18.23 6.02 -5.31
C GLY A 207 16.99 5.33 -5.91
N GLU A 208 15.89 5.22 -5.15
CA GLU A 208 14.60 4.76 -5.67
C GLU A 208 13.51 5.80 -5.40
N LYS A 209 12.71 6.16 -6.41
CA LYS A 209 11.57 7.09 -6.25
C LYS A 209 10.31 6.36 -5.74
N ALA A 210 10.50 5.54 -4.70
CA ALA A 210 9.44 4.73 -4.09
C ALA A 210 9.41 4.92 -2.57
N VAL A 211 8.23 4.67 -2.00
CA VAL A 211 8.00 4.65 -0.56
C VAL A 211 7.47 3.29 -0.15
N TYR A 212 8.05 2.71 0.88
CA TYR A 212 7.64 1.46 1.50
C TYR A 212 6.92 1.78 2.79
N VAL A 213 5.73 1.21 2.99
CA VAL A 213 4.98 1.28 4.25
C VAL A 213 4.56 -0.13 4.66
N VAL A 214 5.00 -0.57 5.83
CA VAL A 214 4.84 -1.94 6.28
C VAL A 214 4.29 -2.01 7.69
N ASN A 215 3.23 -2.79 7.89
CA ASN A 215 2.80 -3.26 9.20
C ASN A 215 3.64 -4.48 9.60
N ARG A 216 4.56 -4.27 10.55
CA ARG A 216 5.58 -5.26 10.96
C ARG A 216 5.05 -6.42 11.80
N THR A 217 3.77 -6.39 12.19
CA THR A 217 3.23 -7.39 13.13
C THR A 217 2.93 -8.73 12.47
N GLY A 218 2.64 -8.71 11.16
CA GLY A 218 2.25 -9.88 10.38
C GLY A 218 0.92 -10.54 10.82
N ARG A 219 0.15 -9.91 11.70
CA ARG A 219 -1.09 -10.48 12.22
C ARG A 219 -2.18 -10.61 11.15
N PRO A 220 -3.14 -11.54 11.28
CA PRO A 220 -4.27 -11.66 10.35
C PRO A 220 -5.11 -10.39 10.21
N ASP A 221 -5.17 -9.56 11.26
CA ASP A 221 -5.86 -8.27 11.31
C ASP A 221 -4.95 -7.07 10.97
N SER A 222 -3.75 -7.32 10.42
CA SER A 222 -2.84 -6.24 10.01
C SER A 222 -3.51 -5.33 9.00
N LEU A 223 -3.33 -4.03 9.24
CA LEU A 223 -3.80 -2.94 8.41
C LEU A 223 -2.62 -2.01 8.13
N VAL A 224 -2.44 -1.63 6.87
CA VAL A 224 -1.54 -0.57 6.44
C VAL A 224 -2.38 0.63 6.02
N VAL A 225 -2.09 1.79 6.60
CA VAL A 225 -2.74 3.06 6.25
C VAL A 225 -1.66 4.05 5.83
N VAL A 226 -1.84 4.69 4.67
CA VAL A 226 -0.92 5.68 4.12
C VAL A 226 -1.68 6.94 3.75
N GLU A 227 -1.23 8.09 4.25
CA GLU A 227 -1.67 9.39 3.75
C GLU A 227 -0.55 9.98 2.87
N ILE A 228 -0.83 10.12 1.58
CA ILE A 228 0.07 10.78 0.63
C ILE A 228 -0.41 12.21 0.47
N ARG A 229 0.48 13.16 0.75
CA ARG A 229 0.21 14.59 0.57
C ARG A 229 0.94 15.07 -0.67
N LEU A 230 0.17 15.59 -1.61
CA LEU A 230 0.66 16.23 -2.82
C LEU A 230 0.51 17.73 -2.61
N SER A 231 1.58 18.49 -2.80
CA SER A 231 1.59 19.94 -2.66
C SER A 231 1.97 20.60 -3.97
N SER A 232 1.37 21.76 -4.24
CA SER A 232 1.84 22.63 -5.29
C SER A 232 3.18 23.26 -4.91
N ARG A 233 3.99 23.57 -5.92
CA ARG A 233 5.04 24.58 -5.80
C ARG A 233 4.43 25.96 -5.54
#